data_AF-A0A969JUS7-F1
#
_entry.id   AF-A0A969JUS7-F1
#
_cell.length_a   1.000
_cell.length_b   1.000
_cell.length_c   1.000
_cell.angle_alpha   90.00
_cell.angle_beta   90.00
_cell.angle_gamma   90.00
#
_symmetry.space_group_name_H-M   'P 1'
#
loop_
_entity.id
_entity.type
_entity.pdbx_description
1 polymer ?
#
loop_
_entity_poly.entity_id
_entity_poly.type
_entity_poly.pdbx_seq_one_letter_code
_entity_poly.pdbx_strand_id
1 'polypeptide(L)'
;MDQRENGPAARRLLSVDPVLSSFASRNQLAITRNYHNSPERSLRWGKPVERLIQIYLEDEQHLTWNVWLCAFEDRPTGRFWKTEFMHRSIPMADLQPALPGVLDRGFAIVQSWTADDLEPAQRQS
;
A
#
# COMPACT_ATOMS: atom_id res chain seq x y z
N MET A 1 3.58 12.33 24.27
CA MET A 1 4.36 11.34 23.51
C MET A 1 3.39 10.29 23.03
N ASP A 2 3.05 10.28 21.74
CA ASP A 2 1.97 9.47 21.19
C ASP A 2 2.33 7.97 21.27
N GLN A 3 1.55 7.19 22.02
CA GLN A 3 1.82 5.76 22.23
C GLN A 3 1.68 4.94 20.92
N ARG A 4 1.10 5.52 19.86
CA ARG A 4 0.84 4.86 18.59
C ARG A 4 2.10 4.62 17.74
N GLU A 5 3.12 5.49 17.84
CA GLU A 5 4.39 5.29 17.11
C GLU A 5 5.28 4.21 17.73
N ASN A 6 5.03 3.83 18.98
CA ASN A 6 5.81 2.81 19.71
C ASN A 6 5.00 1.55 20.02
N GLY A 7 3.77 1.46 19.50
CA GLY A 7 2.85 0.34 19.72
C GLY A 7 3.27 -0.94 18.98
N PRO A 8 2.65 -2.09 19.33
CA PRO A 8 2.98 -3.37 18.73
C PRO A 8 2.82 -3.36 17.20
N ALA A 9 1.80 -2.69 16.67
CA ALA A 9 1.59 -2.56 15.23
C ALA A 9 2.72 -1.77 14.53
N ALA A 10 3.15 -0.63 15.10
CA ALA A 10 4.25 0.16 14.54
C ALA A 10 5.55 -0.66 14.47
N ARG A 11 5.86 -1.45 15.51
CA ARG A 11 7.04 -2.34 15.52
C ARG A 11 6.97 -3.44 14.45
N ARG A 12 5.79 -4.02 14.21
CA ARG A 12 5.57 -5.00 13.14
C ARG A 12 5.74 -4.39 11.77
N LEU A 13 5.33 -3.15 11.58
CA LEU A 13 5.53 -2.45 10.32
C LEU A 13 7.00 -2.08 10.08
N LEU A 14 7.75 -1.73 11.14
CA LEU A 14 9.18 -1.48 11.02
C LEU A 14 9.97 -2.71 10.55
N SER A 15 9.49 -3.94 10.84
CA SER A 15 10.19 -5.15 10.41
C SER A 15 10.17 -5.38 8.90
N VAL A 16 9.27 -4.71 8.17
CA VAL A 16 9.20 -4.78 6.71
C VAL A 16 9.86 -3.60 5.98
N ASP A 17 10.23 -2.54 6.71
CA ASP A 17 10.88 -1.35 6.12
C ASP A 17 12.13 -1.67 5.28
N PRO A 18 13.05 -2.58 5.68
CA PRO A 18 14.20 -2.92 4.86
C PRO A 18 13.83 -3.51 3.49
N VAL A 19 12.81 -4.37 3.45
CA VAL A 19 12.33 -4.99 2.20
C VAL A 19 11.69 -3.93 1.31
N LEU A 20 10.87 -3.06 1.89
CA LEU A 20 10.24 -1.95 1.17
C LEU A 20 11.28 -0.98 0.61
N SER A 21 12.29 -0.59 1.39
CA SER A 21 13.37 0.30 0.95
C SER A 21 14.22 -0.32 -0.16
N SER A 22 14.56 -1.60 -0.06
CA SER A 22 15.28 -2.31 -1.11
C SER A 22 14.46 -2.36 -2.41
N PHE A 23 13.18 -2.70 -2.31
CA PHE A 23 12.27 -2.76 -3.46
C PHE A 23 12.06 -1.39 -4.11
N ALA A 24 11.85 -0.35 -3.30
CA ALA A 24 11.67 1.01 -3.77
C ALA A 24 12.92 1.53 -4.49
N SER A 25 14.11 1.28 -3.92
CA SER A 25 15.38 1.65 -4.55
C SER A 25 15.57 0.96 -5.90
N ARG A 26 15.33 -0.35 -5.95
CA ARG A 26 15.46 -1.16 -7.19
C ARG A 26 14.53 -0.68 -8.31
N ASN A 27 13.31 -0.27 -7.96
CA ASN A 27 12.28 0.11 -8.93
C ASN A 27 12.07 1.63 -9.04
N GLN A 28 12.91 2.44 -8.40
CA GLN A 28 12.83 3.91 -8.38
C GLN A 28 11.47 4.45 -7.89
N LEU A 29 10.92 3.85 -6.84
CA LEU A 29 9.63 4.21 -6.24
C LEU A 29 9.81 5.13 -5.05
N ALA A 30 8.79 5.94 -4.76
CA ALA A 30 8.73 6.73 -3.54
C ALA A 30 8.09 5.89 -2.41
N ILE A 31 8.69 5.90 -1.22
CA ILE A 31 8.03 5.41 -0.01
C ILE A 31 7.36 6.60 0.70
N THR A 32 6.07 6.49 0.95
CA THR A 32 5.31 7.47 1.74
C THR A 32 4.69 6.80 2.97
N ARG A 33 4.36 7.63 3.96
CA ARG A 33 3.68 7.27 5.22
C ARG A 33 2.53 8.25 5.39
N ASN A 34 1.37 7.82 5.90
CA ASN A 34 0.31 8.79 6.20
C ASN A 34 0.69 9.70 7.37
N TYR A 35 -0.01 10.83 7.41
CA TYR A 35 0.11 11.89 8.40
C TYR A 35 -0.77 11.66 9.65
N HIS A 36 -1.61 10.63 9.67
CA HIS A 36 -2.65 10.42 10.70
C HIS A 36 -2.29 9.40 11.78
N ASN A 37 -1.00 9.11 11.97
CA ASN A 37 -0.48 8.20 13.00
C ASN A 37 -1.04 6.76 12.94
N SER A 38 -1.61 6.34 11.80
CA SER A 38 -1.99 4.95 11.58
C SER A 38 -0.82 4.17 10.98
N PRO A 39 -0.51 2.94 11.46
CA PRO A 39 0.58 2.15 10.91
C PRO A 39 0.34 1.81 9.43
N GLU A 40 1.04 2.52 8.53
CA GLU A 40 1.04 2.22 7.10
C GLU A 40 2.39 2.48 6.41
N ARG A 41 2.57 1.83 5.26
CA ARG A 41 3.61 2.12 4.27
C ARG A 41 3.00 2.09 2.88
N SER A 42 3.40 3.04 2.05
CA SER A 42 2.91 3.20 0.69
C SER A 42 4.10 3.29 -0.27
N LEU A 43 4.12 2.45 -1.30
CA LEU A 43 5.04 2.57 -2.44
C LEU A 43 4.31 3.26 -3.59
N ARG A 44 4.77 4.42 -4.04
CA ARG A 44 4.09 5.26 -5.04
C ARG A 44 4.97 5.54 -6.26
N TRP A 45 4.37 5.51 -7.45
CA TRP A 45 5.03 5.84 -8.71
C TRP A 45 4.05 6.18 -9.84
N GLY A 46 4.59 6.62 -10.98
CA GLY A 46 3.83 6.84 -12.22
C GLY A 46 3.12 8.19 -12.28
N LYS A 47 2.97 8.69 -13.51
CA LYS A 47 2.14 9.85 -13.92
C LYS A 47 1.76 9.66 -15.41
N PRO A 48 0.59 10.15 -15.89
CA PRO A 48 -0.47 10.80 -15.11
C PRO A 48 -1.28 9.82 -14.25
N VAL A 49 -1.27 8.53 -14.59
CA VAL A 49 -1.81 7.48 -13.73
C VAL A 49 -0.82 7.18 -12.60
N GLU A 50 -1.17 7.64 -11.41
CA GLU A 50 -0.45 7.32 -10.18
C GLU A 50 -0.76 5.90 -9.74
N ARG A 51 0.25 5.23 -9.20
CA ARG A 51 0.21 3.83 -8.78
C ARG A 51 0.68 3.72 -7.35
N LEU A 52 0.07 2.80 -6.62
CA LEU A 52 0.26 2.62 -5.20
C LEU A 52 0.16 1.13 -4.82
N ILE A 53 1.13 0.67 -4.03
CA ILE A 53 1.00 -0.52 -3.18
C ILE A 53 1.04 -0.03 -1.74
N GLN A 54 -0.01 -0.32 -0.99
CA GLN A 54 -0.14 0.11 0.41
C GLN A 54 -0.22 -1.09 1.33
N ILE A 55 0.58 -1.07 2.40
CA ILE A 55 0.50 -1.99 3.52
C ILE A 55 0.00 -1.21 4.72
N TYR A 56 -1.14 -1.57 5.26
CA TYR A 56 -1.73 -0.87 6.41
C TYR A 56 -2.41 -1.85 7.36
N LEU A 57 -2.51 -1.43 8.62
CA LEU A 57 -3.14 -2.21 9.67
C LEU A 57 -4.66 -2.27 9.48
N GLU A 58 -5.23 -3.48 9.43
CA GLU A 58 -6.68 -3.71 9.40
C GLU A 58 -7.24 -3.80 10.82
N ASP A 59 -6.58 -4.56 11.70
CA ASP A 59 -7.05 -4.84 13.05
C ASP A 59 -5.91 -4.70 14.06
N GLU A 60 -6.05 -3.74 14.98
CA GLU A 60 -5.09 -3.49 16.06
C GLU A 60 -5.02 -4.60 17.11
N GLN A 61 -6.15 -5.27 17.38
CA GLN A 61 -6.23 -6.34 18.39
C GLN A 61 -5.57 -7.62 17.88
N HIS A 62 -5.84 -7.96 16.61
CA HIS A 62 -5.33 -9.17 15.99
C HIS A 62 -4.01 -8.95 15.22
N LEU A 63 -3.56 -7.70 15.10
CA LEU A 63 -2.35 -7.29 14.36
C LEU A 63 -2.31 -7.82 12.92
N THR A 64 -3.45 -7.71 12.25
CA THR A 64 -3.60 -8.11 10.84
C THR A 64 -3.48 -6.93 9.91
N TRP A 65 -2.99 -7.19 8.70
CA TRP A 65 -2.59 -6.18 7.74
C TRP A 65 -3.28 -6.43 6.40
N ASN A 66 -3.50 -5.37 5.65
CA ASN A 66 -3.91 -5.44 4.26
C ASN A 66 -2.73 -5.10 3.36
N VAL A 67 -2.71 -5.72 2.18
CA VAL A 67 -1.91 -5.29 1.03
C VAL A 67 -2.88 -4.86 -0.05
N TRP A 68 -2.97 -3.55 -0.25
CA TRP A 68 -3.91 -2.92 -1.15
C TRP A 68 -3.19 -2.32 -2.35
N LEU A 69 -3.78 -2.53 -3.52
CA LEU A 69 -3.28 -2.11 -4.80
C LEU A 69 -4.18 -1.01 -5.34
N CYS A 70 -3.59 0.04 -5.90
CA CYS A 70 -4.35 1.13 -6.48
C CYS A 70 -3.62 1.75 -7.67
N ALA A 71 -4.35 1.98 -8.76
CA ALA A 71 -3.99 2.98 -9.75
C ALA A 71 -5.09 4.04 -9.77
N PHE A 72 -4.70 5.31 -9.84
CA PHE A 72 -5.66 6.40 -9.91
C PHE A 72 -5.15 7.56 -10.76
N GLU A 73 -6.09 8.35 -11.25
CA GLU A 73 -5.85 9.57 -11.99
C GLU A 73 -6.88 10.61 -11.57
N ASP A 74 -6.42 11.81 -11.21
CA ASP A 74 -7.28 12.94 -10.94
C ASP A 74 -7.57 13.67 -12.26
N ARG A 75 -8.82 13.57 -12.72
CA ARG A 75 -9.32 14.22 -13.94
C ARG A 75 -10.18 15.44 -13.56
N PRO A 76 -10.47 16.38 -14.49
CA PRO A 76 -11.32 17.53 -14.20
C PRO A 76 -12.72 17.17 -13.63
N THR A 77 -13.23 15.99 -13.97
CA THR A 77 -14.53 15.48 -13.52
C THR A 77 -14.47 14.71 -12.20
N GLY A 78 -13.29 14.52 -11.62
CA GLY A 78 -13.08 13.79 -10.36
C GLY A 78 -11.97 12.75 -10.45
N ARG A 79 -11.80 12.00 -9.36
CA ARG A 79 -10.84 10.90 -9.27
C ARG A 79 -11.39 9.66 -9.95
N PHE A 80 -10.56 9.02 -10.76
CA PHE A 80 -10.79 7.70 -11.32
C PHE A 80 -9.78 6.75 -10.72
N TRP A 81 -10.20 5.55 -10.37
CA TRP A 81 -9.33 4.56 -9.78
C TRP A 81 -9.69 3.13 -10.18
N LYS A 82 -8.70 2.25 -10.02
CA LYS A 82 -8.88 0.80 -9.97
C LYS A 82 -8.13 0.31 -8.76
N THR A 83 -8.78 -0.55 -7.99
CA THR A 83 -8.28 -0.96 -6.68
C THR A 83 -8.52 -2.44 -6.46
N GLU A 84 -7.63 -3.09 -5.73
CA GLU A 84 -7.72 -4.51 -5.41
C GLU A 84 -7.04 -4.82 -4.07
N PHE A 85 -7.60 -5.75 -3.31
CA PHE A 85 -6.89 -6.35 -2.17
C PHE A 85 -6.09 -7.55 -2.64
N MET A 86 -4.75 -7.42 -2.66
CA MET A 86 -3.89 -8.57 -2.87
C MET A 86 -3.89 -9.50 -1.65
N HIS A 87 -3.90 -8.92 -0.45
CA HIS A 87 -4.11 -9.63 0.80
C HIS A 87 -5.02 -8.83 1.72
N ARG A 88 -5.89 -9.52 2.44
CA ARG A 88 -6.77 -8.92 3.44
C ARG A 88 -6.60 -9.63 4.78
N SER A 89 -6.50 -8.85 5.84
CA SER A 89 -6.43 -9.34 7.23
C SER A 89 -5.36 -10.42 7.45
N ILE A 90 -4.16 -10.26 6.87
CA ILE A 90 -3.06 -11.23 7.02
C ILE A 90 -2.17 -10.88 8.23
N PRO A 91 -1.77 -11.85 9.07
CA PRO A 91 -0.76 -11.61 10.11
C PRO A 91 0.59 -11.19 9.53
N MET A 92 1.29 -10.27 10.21
CA MET A 92 2.63 -9.83 9.75
C MET A 92 3.64 -10.99 9.68
N ALA A 93 3.50 -12.00 10.53
CA ALA A 93 4.36 -13.18 10.54
C ALA A 93 4.29 -13.98 9.22
N ASP A 94 3.13 -13.98 8.56
CA ASP A 94 2.92 -14.66 7.28
C ASP A 94 3.28 -13.75 6.11
N LEU A 95 2.99 -12.44 6.23
CA LEU A 95 3.31 -11.45 5.20
C LEU A 95 4.81 -11.23 5.04
N GLN A 96 5.56 -11.06 6.14
CA GLN A 96 6.98 -10.68 6.09
C GLN A 96 7.86 -11.61 5.23
N PRO A 97 7.84 -12.94 5.37
CA PRO A 97 8.65 -13.83 4.53
C PRO A 97 8.19 -13.85 3.07
N ALA A 98 6.89 -13.63 2.82
CA ALA A 98 6.33 -13.60 1.46
C ALA A 98 6.47 -12.24 0.78
N LEU A 99 6.82 -11.19 1.53
CA LEU A 99 6.71 -9.80 1.10
C LEU A 99 7.45 -9.49 -0.21
N PRO A 100 8.69 -9.96 -0.47
CA PRO A 100 9.34 -9.71 -1.76
C PRO A 100 8.50 -10.17 -2.96
N GLY A 101 7.96 -11.39 -2.91
CA GLY A 101 7.11 -11.93 -3.97
C GLY A 101 5.71 -11.30 -4.03
N VAL A 102 5.19 -10.80 -2.91
CA VAL A 102 3.99 -9.96 -2.87
C VAL A 102 4.23 -8.64 -3.59
N LEU A 103 5.36 -7.98 -3.34
CA LEU A 103 5.72 -6.71 -3.98
C LEU A 103 5.96 -6.87 -5.48
N ASP A 104 6.71 -7.89 -5.91
CA ASP A 104 6.95 -8.15 -7.34
C ASP A 104 5.63 -8.40 -8.08
N ARG A 105 4.72 -9.21 -7.52
CA ARG A 105 3.41 -9.47 -8.13
C ARG A 105 2.50 -8.24 -8.10
N GLY A 106 2.41 -7.54 -6.98
CA GLY A 106 1.59 -6.33 -6.84
C GLY A 106 2.06 -5.23 -7.78
N PHE A 107 3.37 -5.08 -7.94
CA PHE A 107 3.95 -4.15 -8.90
C PHE A 107 3.55 -4.52 -10.33
N ALA A 108 3.72 -5.78 -10.74
CA ALA A 108 3.33 -6.23 -12.08
C ALA A 108 1.83 -6.00 -12.38
N ILE A 109 0.95 -6.29 -11.41
CA ILE A 109 -0.50 -6.07 -11.53
C ILE A 109 -0.81 -4.59 -11.72
N VAL A 110 -0.37 -3.73 -10.80
CA VAL A 110 -0.70 -2.29 -10.85
C VAL A 110 -0.02 -1.61 -12.05
N GLN A 111 1.15 -2.09 -12.46
CA GLN A 111 1.85 -1.62 -13.65
C GLN A 111 1.07 -1.92 -14.94
N SER A 112 0.32 -3.03 -14.98
CA SER A 112 -0.53 -3.41 -16.11
C SER A 112 -1.79 -2.54 -16.26
N TRP A 113 -2.21 -1.86 -15.20
CA TRP A 113 -3.40 -1.02 -15.24
C TRP A 113 -3.13 0.29 -15.99
N THR A 114 -4.03 0.60 -16.90
CA THR A 114 -3.99 1.77 -17.78
C THR A 114 -5.06 2.79 -17.38
N ALA A 115 -5.09 3.94 -18.06
CA ALA A 115 -6.12 4.96 -17.83
C ALA A 115 -7.54 4.47 -18.18
N ASP A 116 -7.65 3.54 -19.13
CA ASP A 116 -8.93 2.97 -19.59
C ASP A 116 -9.51 1.96 -18.60
N ASP A 117 -8.67 1.40 -17.73
CA ASP A 117 -9.07 0.51 -16.64
C ASP A 117 -9.67 1.25 -15.45
N LEU A 118 -9.56 2.59 -15.38
CA LEU A 118 -9.95 3.37 -14.21
C LEU A 118 -11.43 3.74 -14.25
N GLU A 119 -12.12 3.49 -13.14
CA GLU A 119 -13.53 3.82 -12.97
C GLU A 119 -13.70 5.04 -12.06
N PRO A 120 -14.77 5.85 -12.22
CA PRO A 120 -15.05 6.94 -11.30
C PRO A 120 -15.04 6.45 -9.84
N ALA A 121 -14.27 7.11 -8.99
CA ALA A 121 -14.24 6.78 -7.58
C ALA A 121 -15.62 7.08 -6.97
N GLN A 122 -16.40 6.02 -6.70
CA GLN A 122 -17.66 6.18 -6.00
C GLN A 122 -17.37 6.71 -4.60
N ARG A 123 -18.14 7.72 -4.16
CA ARG A 123 -18.13 8.14 -2.76
C ARG A 123 -18.56 6.93 -1.94
N GLN A 124 -17.64 6.38 -1.14
CA GLN A 124 -18.03 5.49 -0.05
C GLN A 124 -18.86 6.36 0.91
N SER A 125 -20.18 6.20 0.83
CA SER A 125 -21.17 6.80 1.73
C SER A 125 -21.08 6.19 3.11
#